data_AF-A0A3C0MCA2-F1
#
_entry.id   AF-A0A3C0MCA2-F1
#
_cell.length_a   1.000
_cell.length_b   1.000
_cell.length_c   1.000
_cell.angle_alpha   90.00
_cell.angle_beta   90.00
_cell.angle_gamma   90.00
#
_symmetry.space_group_name_H-M   'P 1'
#
loop_
_entity.id
_entity.type
_entity.pdbx_description
1 polymer ?
#
loop_
_entity_poly.entity_id
_entity_poly.type
_entity_poly.pdbx_seq_one_letter_code
_entity_poly.pdbx_strand_id
1 'polypeptide(L)' 'ASSGHVNSDLHADGAGGLFTSYRKGRAETRDAGELTADFDGTHGWYWRNRSGVSVEVTLRTNGAYSELKRVL' A
#
# COMPACT_ATOMS: atom_id res chain seq x y z
N ALA A 1 -3.89 -11.93 17.60
CA ALA A 1 -3.71 -10.83 16.63
C ALA A 1 -4.22 -9.56 17.29
N SER A 2 -3.51 -8.44 17.17
CA SER A 2 -4.03 -7.14 17.61
C SER A 2 -5.36 -6.83 16.91
N SER A 3 -6.30 -6.17 17.57
CA SER A 3 -7.51 -5.68 16.91
C SER A 3 -7.17 -4.58 15.90
N GLY A 4 -8.02 -4.38 14.90
CA GLY A 4 -7.85 -3.33 13.89
C GLY A 4 -6.74 -3.55 12.87
N HIS A 5 -6.20 -4.77 12.75
CA HIS A 5 -5.15 -5.09 11.78
C HIS A 5 -5.65 -5.24 10.33
N VAL A 6 -4.74 -4.99 9.38
CA VAL A 6 -4.95 -5.21 7.95
C VAL A 6 -3.86 -6.11 7.36
N ASN A 7 -4.17 -6.80 6.28
CA ASN A 7 -3.13 -7.27 5.35
C ASN A 7 -2.90 -6.18 4.30
N SER A 8 -1.67 -6.04 3.82
CA SER A 8 -1.29 -4.98 2.88
C SER A 8 -0.45 -5.52 1.72
N ASP A 9 -0.48 -4.83 0.58
CA ASP A 9 0.45 -5.03 -0.54
C ASP A 9 0.86 -3.67 -1.12
N LEU A 10 2.14 -3.31 -0.99
CA LEU A 10 2.73 -2.18 -1.70
C LEU A 10 3.22 -2.68 -3.05
N HIS A 11 2.63 -2.17 -4.13
CA HIS A 11 2.85 -2.67 -5.48
C HIS A 11 2.94 -1.52 -6.49
N ALA A 12 3.35 -1.87 -7.71
CA ALA A 12 3.27 -0.98 -8.85
C ALA A 12 2.84 -1.70 -10.11
N ASP A 13 2.18 -0.92 -10.97
CA ASP A 13 1.74 -1.27 -12.31
C ASP A 13 2.34 -0.26 -13.29
N GLY A 14 2.95 -0.76 -14.36
CA GLY A 14 3.66 0.03 -15.37
C GLY A 14 3.25 -0.33 -16.79
N ALA A 15 3.84 0.36 -17.76
CA ALA A 15 3.57 0.12 -19.19
C ALA A 15 3.90 -1.32 -19.60
N GLY A 16 3.18 -1.84 -20.59
CA GLY A 16 3.44 -3.19 -21.12
C GLY A 16 3.11 -4.33 -20.15
N GLY A 17 2.32 -4.07 -19.11
CA GLY A 17 1.97 -5.07 -18.10
C GLY A 17 3.07 -5.30 -17.06
N LEU A 18 4.00 -4.35 -16.92
CA LEU A 18 4.97 -4.37 -15.82
C LEU A 18 4.23 -4.35 -14.49
N PHE A 19 4.64 -5.25 -13.61
CA PHE A 19 4.09 -5.36 -12.28
C PHE A 19 5.19 -5.73 -11.30
N THR A 20 5.17 -5.13 -10.11
CA THR A 20 6.00 -5.57 -8.99
C THR A 20 5.24 -5.43 -7.68
N SER A 21 5.54 -6.31 -6.73
CA SER A 21 5.11 -6.19 -5.33
C SER A 21 6.36 -5.93 -4.50
N TYR A 22 6.47 -4.71 -3.98
CA TYR A 22 7.58 -4.28 -3.13
C TYR A 22 7.50 -4.94 -1.75
N ARG A 23 6.29 -5.13 -1.23
CA ARG A 23 6.09 -5.60 0.14
C ARG A 23 4.70 -6.18 0.35
N LYS A 24 4.63 -7.33 1.02
CA LYS A 24 3.39 -7.94 1.49
C LYS A 24 3.35 -8.00 3.01
N GLY A 25 2.31 -7.41 3.58
CA GLY A 25 2.08 -7.34 5.01
C GLY A 25 0.97 -8.26 5.49
N ARG A 26 1.11 -8.82 6.70
CA ARG A 26 0.09 -9.66 7.32
C ARG A 26 -0.20 -9.22 8.76
N ALA A 27 -1.47 -9.01 9.04
CA ALA A 27 -1.97 -8.60 10.37
C ALA A 27 -1.23 -7.37 10.96
N GLU A 28 -1.06 -6.35 10.13
CA GLU A 28 -0.36 -5.12 10.47
C GLU A 28 -1.28 -4.10 11.13
N THR A 29 -0.80 -3.47 12.19
CA THR A 29 -1.42 -2.29 12.80
C THR A 29 -0.67 -1.00 12.47
N ARG A 30 0.54 -1.12 11.91
CA ARG A 30 1.38 -0.01 11.45
C ARG A 30 2.44 -0.54 10.48
N ASP A 31 2.85 0.32 9.57
CA ASP A 31 4.03 0.12 8.73
C ASP A 31 4.69 1.48 8.45
N ALA A 32 5.99 1.46 8.14
CA ALA A 32 6.76 2.63 7.72
C ALA A 32 7.98 2.19 6.92
N GLY A 33 8.39 3.00 5.96
CA GLY A 33 9.56 2.73 5.14
C GLY A 33 9.70 3.74 4.00
N GLU A 34 10.63 3.47 3.12
CA GLU A 34 10.87 4.22 1.88
C GLU A 34 10.55 3.34 0.67
N LEU A 35 10.11 3.98 -0.40
CA LEU A 35 9.85 3.34 -1.69
C LEU A 35 10.74 4.01 -2.74
N THR A 36 11.58 3.20 -3.39
CA THR A 36 12.24 3.58 -4.64
C THR A 36 11.45 2.94 -5.77
N ALA A 37 10.92 3.75 -6.68
CA ALA A 37 10.19 3.24 -7.84
C ALA A 37 11.16 2.51 -8.78
N ASP A 38 10.80 1.28 -9.15
CA ASP A 38 11.59 0.45 -10.09
C ASP A 38 11.40 0.91 -11.55
N PHE A 39 10.28 1.57 -11.84
CA PHE A 39 9.89 2.04 -13.17
C PHE A 39 8.85 3.16 -13.08
N ASP A 40 8.59 3.85 -14.20
CA ASP A 40 7.48 4.81 -14.30
C ASP A 40 6.13 4.08 -14.31
N GLY A 41 5.19 4.53 -13.48
CA GLY A 41 3.88 3.90 -13.36
C GLY A 41 3.11 4.32 -12.11
N THR A 42 2.01 3.63 -11.84
CA THR A 42 1.23 3.82 -10.62
C THR A 42 1.79 2.95 -9.51
N HIS A 43 2.12 3.57 -8.38
CA HIS A 43 2.64 2.90 -7.19
C HIS A 43 1.67 3.14 -6.06
N GLY A 44 1.27 2.09 -5.36
CA GLY A 44 0.21 2.21 -4.38
C GLY A 44 0.09 1.02 -3.45
N TRP A 45 -0.88 1.14 -2.55
CA TRP A 45 -1.16 0.13 -1.54
C TRP A 45 -2.55 -0.44 -1.77
N TYR A 46 -2.63 -1.76 -1.61
CA TYR A 46 -3.87 -2.45 -1.32
C TYR A 46 -3.93 -2.76 0.18
N TRP A 47 -5.09 -2.56 0.82
CA TRP A 47 -5.32 -2.97 2.19
C TRP A 47 -6.58 -3.84 2.31
N ARG A 48 -6.49 -4.88 3.13
CA ARG A 48 -7.62 -5.77 3.44
C ARG A 48 -7.80 -5.91 4.94
N ASN A 49 -8.92 -5.42 5.46
CA ASN A 49 -9.29 -5.61 6.84
C ASN A 49 -9.55 -7.10 7.13
N ARG A 50 -8.79 -7.66 8.09
CA ARG A 50 -8.94 -9.05 8.56
C ARG A 50 -9.23 -9.14 10.05
N SER A 51 -9.47 -8.00 10.69
CA SER A 51 -9.56 -7.88 12.14
C SER A 51 -10.95 -8.10 12.72
N GLY A 52 -12.00 -8.14 11.89
CA GLY A 52 -13.39 -8.31 12.34
C GLY A 52 -13.99 -7.09 13.04
N VAL A 53 -13.27 -5.95 13.09
CA VAL A 53 -13.74 -4.67 13.61
C VAL A 53 -13.57 -3.58 12.54
N SER A 54 -14.29 -2.47 12.67
CA SER A 54 -14.10 -1.30 11.80
C SER A 54 -12.67 -0.77 11.94
N VAL A 55 -12.07 -0.35 10.83
CA VAL A 55 -10.71 0.19 10.78
C VAL A 55 -10.67 1.50 10.01
N GLU A 56 -9.82 2.41 10.47
CA GLU A 56 -9.41 3.61 9.73
C GLU A 56 -7.95 3.44 9.33
N VAL A 57 -7.65 3.68 8.06
CA VAL A 57 -6.27 3.65 7.52
C VAL A 57 -5.83 5.07 7.24
N THR A 58 -4.78 5.51 7.93
CA THR A 58 -4.11 6.79 7.64
C THR A 58 -2.83 6.52 6.86
N LEU A 59 -2.78 6.92 5.59
CA LEU A 59 -1.56 6.93 4.78
C LEU A 59 -0.92 8.32 4.87
N ARG A 60 0.37 8.37 5.20
CA ARG A 60 1.20 9.58 5.14
C ARG A 60 2.37 9.30 4.20
N THR A 61 2.51 10.12 3.17
CA THR A 61 3.61 10.02 2.20
C THR A 61 4.23 11.39 2.00
N ASN A 62 5.51 11.40 1.64
CA ASN A 62 6.24 12.57 1.18
C ASN A 62 7.25 12.07 0.14
N GLY A 63 7.33 12.73 -1.00
CA GLY A 63 8.23 12.34 -2.07
C GLY A 63 7.81 12.90 -3.42
N ALA A 64 8.46 12.43 -4.48
CA ALA A 64 8.17 12.82 -5.84
C ALA A 64 7.01 11.97 -6.40
N TYR A 65 5.81 12.54 -6.43
CA TYR A 65 4.66 12.00 -7.15
C TYR A 65 3.82 13.15 -7.69
N SER A 66 3.15 12.92 -8.82
CA SER A 66 2.29 13.93 -9.46
C SER A 66 0.94 14.08 -8.76
N GLU A 67 0.40 12.98 -8.23
CA GLU A 67 -0.92 12.94 -7.62
C GLU A 67 -1.06 11.77 -6.63
N LEU A 68 -2.01 11.88 -5.71
CA LEU A 68 -2.45 10.79 -4.84
C LEU A 68 -3.92 10.50 -5.12
N LYS A 69 -4.22 9.29 -5.60
CA LYS A 69 -5.58 8.85 -5.93
C LYS A 69 -6.09 7.82 -4.93
N ARG A 70 -7.33 7.99 -4.46
CA ARG A 70 -8.07 6.93 -3.76
C ARG A 70 -8.91 6.17 -4.77
N VAL A 71 -8.58 4.90 -4.98
CA VAL A 71 -9.34 3.98 -5.84
C VAL A 71 -10.20 3.08 -4.94
N LEU A 72 -11.48 2.91 -5.31
CA LEU A 72 -12.47 2.10 -4.58
C LEU A 72 -12.76 0.79 -5.32
#